data_AF-A0A094HG85-F1
#
_entry.id   AF-A0A094HG85-F1
#
_cell.length_a   1.000
_cell.length_b   1.000
_cell.length_c   1.000
_cell.angle_alpha   90.00
_cell.angle_beta   90.00
_cell.angle_gamma   90.00
#
_symmetry.space_group_name_H-M   'P 1'
#
loop_
_entity.id
_entity.type
_entity.pdbx_description
1 polymer ?
#
loop_
_entity_poly.entity_id
_entity_poly.type
_entity_poly.pdbx_seq_one_letter_code
_entity_poly.pdbx_strand_id
1 'polypeptide(L)'
;MVFSSLLKTGNDQRRHRRLSSSGSPGGDTSPSPSQKSSVTTVEDTPYIASEAQLEDVESEPPELTDLNNSLAALAAIFPDVQVEVFREMLSSFDEESRLAVVTEALIKNKMKWSRGRYKVLGKETAQKPSEDTVEVLPKEERFRTDAYKLAVKNAAYNEFKGLSHSTVKAVLAEHNHSFIRARPTLAALHAKSWRFSITAIFSRKKANPEQNQFIVWHSTGLGSIIPTLKSSGCVELDRELFESFIKPLQVRSQAEQIEKDHTLALELNTEQAEEAEALHDCECCYTSSTFEELSACNDGAHFVCFQCIRHAAKEAVFGQGWARNVDSQLGSLRCLAPVTDECHGCIPQELVNRALLGEKGGVDVIRKFNERLAEDTLLKSQLPLQASTAGSRILHGGTSRPPTHACADTNAACAFNAKTTPASATPASPAPKPGPTSTSATNPPSSPSAPKSSSPCP
;
A
#
# COMPACT_ATOMS: atom_id res chain seq x y z
N MET A 1 -47.79 34.45 24.77
CA MET A 1 -48.28 35.28 23.65
C MET A 1 -47.75 34.63 22.37
N VAL A 2 -48.35 33.56 21.83
CA VAL A 2 -49.51 33.53 20.92
C VAL A 2 -49.51 34.69 19.93
N PHE A 3 -49.25 34.40 18.65
CA PHE A 3 -50.07 34.87 17.53
C PHE A 3 -49.85 33.96 16.31
N SER A 4 -50.91 33.21 15.99
CA SER A 4 -51.18 32.58 14.69
C SER A 4 -51.76 33.61 13.72
N SER A 5 -51.56 33.44 12.41
CA SER A 5 -52.48 33.73 11.27
C SER A 5 -51.76 33.49 9.94
N LEU A 6 -52.04 32.45 9.14
CA LEU A 6 -53.17 32.16 8.23
C LEU A 6 -53.10 32.80 6.81
N LEU A 7 -53.02 31.89 5.82
CA LEU A 7 -53.72 31.80 4.50
C LEU A 7 -53.23 32.56 3.24
N LYS A 8 -52.86 31.79 2.19
CA LYS A 8 -53.48 31.79 0.82
C LYS A 8 -52.87 30.67 -0.07
N THR A 9 -53.52 29.51 -0.27
CA THR A 9 -54.42 29.02 -1.37
C THR A 9 -53.85 28.77 -2.77
N GLY A 10 -54.09 27.55 -3.27
CA GLY A 10 -54.33 27.17 -4.68
C GLY A 10 -53.37 26.09 -5.22
N ASN A 11 -53.77 25.01 -5.91
CA ASN A 11 -55.07 24.46 -6.32
C ASN A 11 -54.76 23.04 -6.86
N ASP A 12 -55.35 21.99 -6.26
CA ASP A 12 -55.23 20.59 -6.69
C ASP A 12 -56.34 20.23 -7.69
N GLN A 13 -55.98 19.69 -8.85
CA GLN A 13 -56.92 19.06 -9.78
C GLN A 13 -56.78 17.54 -9.75
N ARG A 14 -57.76 16.91 -9.08
CA ARG A 14 -58.14 15.50 -9.23
C ARG A 14 -58.63 15.19 -10.65
N ARG A 15 -58.29 14.01 -11.17
CA ARG A 15 -59.20 13.21 -12.01
C ARG A 15 -59.33 11.79 -11.46
N HIS A 16 -60.59 11.43 -11.20
CA HIS A 16 -61.09 10.15 -10.71
C HIS A 16 -61.22 9.09 -11.83
N ARG A 17 -61.12 7.80 -11.45
CA ARG A 17 -61.99 6.68 -11.88
C ARG A 17 -61.79 5.50 -10.91
N ARG A 18 -62.71 5.33 -9.94
CA ARG A 18 -63.89 4.42 -9.90
C ARG A 18 -63.54 2.93 -9.83
N LEU A 19 -63.74 2.39 -8.64
CA LEU A 19 -63.93 0.97 -8.31
C LEU A 19 -65.41 0.59 -8.50
N SER A 20 -65.66 -0.63 -8.98
CA SER A 20 -66.87 -1.43 -8.68
C SER A 20 -66.51 -2.92 -8.75
N SER A 21 -67.16 -3.68 -7.88
CA SER A 21 -66.90 -5.06 -7.45
C SER A 21 -67.58 -6.15 -8.29
N SER A 22 -67.15 -7.40 -8.00
CA SER A 22 -67.92 -8.65 -7.90
C SER A 22 -67.69 -9.74 -8.97
N GLY A 23 -67.45 -10.96 -8.48
CA GLY A 23 -67.66 -12.22 -9.20
C GLY A 23 -66.46 -13.18 -9.24
N SER A 24 -66.38 -14.12 -8.28
CA SER A 24 -65.76 -15.44 -8.47
C SER A 24 -66.88 -16.46 -8.74
N PRO A 25 -66.62 -17.57 -9.45
CA PRO A 25 -66.21 -18.79 -8.72
C PRO A 25 -65.26 -19.75 -9.47
N GLY A 26 -64.44 -20.49 -8.68
CA GLY A 26 -64.24 -21.93 -8.78
C GLY A 26 -63.42 -22.52 -9.94
N GLY A 27 -62.33 -23.22 -9.59
CA GLY A 27 -61.66 -24.17 -10.49
C GLY A 27 -60.28 -24.61 -10.00
N ASP A 28 -60.25 -25.61 -9.11
CA ASP A 28 -59.05 -26.40 -8.78
C ASP A 28 -58.58 -27.23 -9.97
N THR A 29 -57.29 -27.18 -10.32
CA THR A 29 -56.45 -28.36 -10.65
C THR A 29 -54.97 -27.98 -10.87
N SER A 30 -54.09 -28.62 -10.10
CA SER A 30 -52.60 -28.65 -10.18
C SER A 30 -52.10 -29.21 -11.54
N PRO A 31 -50.85 -28.98 -12.03
CA PRO A 31 -49.58 -29.35 -11.36
C PRO A 31 -48.34 -28.45 -11.64
N SER A 32 -47.25 -28.69 -10.90
CA SER A 32 -45.89 -28.15 -11.16
C SER A 32 -45.41 -28.41 -12.59
N PRO A 33 -44.57 -27.51 -13.14
CA PRO A 33 -43.22 -27.95 -13.50
C PRO A 33 -42.10 -26.90 -13.34
N SER A 34 -40.94 -27.41 -12.94
CA SER A 34 -39.57 -27.12 -13.39
C SER A 34 -39.26 -25.89 -14.27
N GLN A 35 -38.11 -25.27 -13.94
CA GLN A 35 -37.19 -24.46 -14.76
C GLN A 35 -37.63 -23.03 -15.15
N LYS A 36 -36.88 -22.05 -14.64
CA LYS A 36 -35.82 -21.39 -15.40
C LYS A 36 -35.03 -20.46 -14.48
N SER A 37 -33.74 -20.79 -14.31
CA SER A 37 -32.73 -19.82 -13.93
C SER A 37 -32.83 -18.64 -14.89
N SER A 38 -33.21 -17.47 -14.36
CA SER A 38 -33.10 -16.22 -15.09
C SER A 38 -31.62 -15.90 -15.22
N VAL A 39 -31.02 -16.42 -16.29
CA VAL A 39 -29.88 -15.79 -16.94
C VAL A 39 -30.35 -14.39 -17.30
N THR A 40 -30.00 -13.43 -16.44
CA THR A 40 -30.07 -12.02 -16.81
C THR A 40 -29.06 -11.87 -17.94
N THR A 41 -29.61 -11.73 -19.15
CA THR A 41 -28.89 -11.32 -20.35
C THR A 41 -28.03 -10.11 -20.02
N VAL A 42 -26.72 -10.28 -20.13
CA VAL A 42 -25.73 -9.20 -20.12
C VAL A 42 -26.00 -8.40 -21.40
N GLU A 43 -26.86 -7.40 -21.29
CA GLU A 43 -27.01 -6.38 -22.32
C GLU A 43 -25.80 -5.46 -22.23
N ASP A 44 -25.16 -5.20 -23.37
CA ASP A 44 -24.05 -4.28 -23.61
C ASP A 44 -24.01 -3.10 -22.63
N THR A 45 -23.29 -3.22 -21.52
CA THR A 45 -23.03 -2.08 -20.64
C THR A 45 -21.76 -1.38 -21.13
N PRO A 46 -21.83 -0.18 -21.72
CA PRO A 46 -20.66 0.61 -22.10
C PRO A 46 -19.93 1.20 -20.86
N TYR A 47 -20.15 0.63 -19.68
CA TYR A 47 -19.68 1.13 -18.40
C TYR A 47 -18.97 0.02 -17.62
N ILE A 48 -17.76 0.32 -17.16
CA ILE A 48 -16.85 -0.60 -16.50
C ILE A 48 -16.70 -0.14 -15.04
N ALA A 49 -17.24 -0.91 -14.11
CA ALA A 49 -17.24 -0.64 -12.67
C ALA A 49 -16.17 -1.46 -11.93
N SER A 50 -15.85 -2.66 -12.42
CA SER A 50 -14.89 -3.56 -11.78
C SER A 50 -13.86 -4.10 -12.76
N GLU A 51 -12.72 -4.55 -12.23
CA GLU A 51 -11.64 -5.17 -13.02
C GLU A 51 -12.12 -6.43 -13.73
N ALA A 52 -13.07 -7.18 -13.15
CA ALA A 52 -13.67 -8.37 -13.77
C ALA A 52 -14.50 -8.07 -15.03
N GLN A 53 -14.89 -6.81 -15.25
CA GLN A 53 -15.58 -6.36 -16.46
C GLN A 53 -14.61 -5.89 -17.55
N LEU A 54 -13.31 -5.82 -17.27
CA LEU A 54 -12.31 -5.58 -18.29
C LEU A 54 -12.13 -6.87 -19.09
N GLU A 55 -12.34 -6.79 -20.39
CA GLU A 55 -12.01 -7.88 -21.30
C GLU A 55 -10.50 -8.20 -21.24
N ASP A 56 -10.16 -9.45 -21.55
CA ASP A 56 -8.77 -9.83 -21.70
C ASP A 56 -8.20 -9.18 -22.96
N VAL A 57 -6.97 -8.69 -22.84
CA VAL A 57 -6.27 -8.08 -23.98
C VAL A 57 -6.01 -9.19 -24.99
N GLU A 58 -6.61 -9.08 -26.17
CA GLU A 58 -6.32 -9.97 -27.29
C GLU A 58 -4.81 -10.01 -27.55
N SER A 59 -4.29 -11.19 -27.88
CA SER A 59 -2.87 -11.36 -28.15
C SER A 59 -2.42 -10.39 -29.24
N GLU A 60 -1.31 -9.68 -28.98
CA GLU A 60 -0.74 -8.75 -29.96
C GLU A 60 -0.54 -9.44 -31.32
N PRO A 61 -0.78 -8.75 -32.44
CA PRO A 61 -0.44 -9.28 -33.76
C PRO A 61 1.02 -9.75 -33.81
N PRO A 62 1.34 -10.86 -34.51
CA PRO A 62 2.70 -11.40 -34.55
C PRO A 62 3.75 -10.36 -34.96
N GLU A 63 3.44 -9.52 -35.95
CA GLU A 63 4.35 -8.46 -36.42
C GLU A 63 4.68 -7.42 -35.33
N LEU A 64 3.68 -7.02 -34.53
CA LEU A 64 3.88 -6.09 -33.41
C LEU A 64 4.67 -6.75 -32.29
N THR A 65 4.43 -8.05 -32.06
CA THR A 65 5.18 -8.84 -31.08
C THR A 65 6.66 -8.88 -31.46
N ASP A 66 6.98 -9.14 -32.73
CA ASP A 66 8.36 -9.18 -33.24
C ASP A 66 9.05 -7.82 -33.16
N LEU A 67 8.33 -6.74 -33.46
CA LEU A 67 8.81 -5.37 -33.30
C LEU A 67 9.10 -5.02 -31.83
N ASN A 68 8.20 -5.38 -30.92
CA ASN A 68 8.34 -5.15 -29.49
C ASN A 68 9.48 -5.97 -28.87
N ASN A 69 9.67 -7.21 -29.33
CA ASN A 69 10.81 -8.05 -28.95
C ASN A 69 12.13 -7.46 -29.45
N SER A 70 12.16 -6.99 -30.70
CA SER A 70 13.33 -6.32 -31.27
C SER A 70 13.66 -5.02 -30.53
N LEU A 71 12.64 -4.25 -30.15
CA LEU A 71 12.79 -3.02 -29.35
C LEU A 71 13.38 -3.32 -27.97
N ALA A 72 12.89 -4.36 -27.30
CA ALA A 72 13.40 -4.80 -25.99
C ALA A 72 14.86 -5.26 -26.08
N ALA A 73 15.21 -6.04 -27.11
CA ALA A 73 16.58 -6.47 -27.35
C ALA A 73 17.53 -5.28 -27.57
N LEU A 74 17.14 -4.29 -28.37
CA LEU A 74 17.96 -3.09 -28.62
C LEU A 74 18.15 -2.25 -27.35
N ALA A 75 17.09 -2.08 -26.55
CA ALA A 75 17.17 -1.35 -25.29
C ALA A 75 18.10 -2.04 -24.27
N ALA A 76 18.11 -3.38 -24.24
CA ALA A 76 19.02 -4.15 -23.39
C ALA A 76 20.48 -4.06 -23.86
N ILE A 77 20.74 -4.08 -25.17
CA ILE A 77 22.11 -4.03 -25.72
C ILE A 77 22.69 -2.61 -25.67
N PHE A 78 21.86 -1.58 -25.84
CA PHE A 78 22.28 -0.18 -25.92
C PHE A 78 21.48 0.71 -24.92
N PRO A 79 21.72 0.56 -23.61
CA PRO A 79 20.95 1.27 -22.57
C PRO A 79 21.11 2.80 -22.62
N ASP A 80 22.19 3.30 -23.23
CA ASP A 80 22.48 4.73 -23.32
C ASP A 80 21.65 5.48 -24.38
N VAL A 81 20.99 4.74 -25.28
CA VAL A 81 20.22 5.30 -26.40
C VAL A 81 18.73 5.36 -26.03
N GLN A 82 18.08 6.47 -26.39
CA GLN A 82 16.64 6.65 -26.17
C GLN A 82 15.80 5.68 -27.01
N VAL A 83 14.72 5.15 -26.42
CA VAL A 83 13.87 4.12 -27.03
C VAL A 83 13.12 4.66 -28.26
N GLU A 84 12.85 5.96 -28.29
CA GLU A 84 12.28 6.70 -29.43
C GLU A 84 13.10 6.50 -30.70
N VAL A 85 14.44 6.50 -30.58
CA VAL A 85 15.35 6.32 -31.71
C VAL A 85 15.22 4.92 -32.29
N PHE A 86 15.13 3.91 -31.42
CA PHE A 86 14.93 2.54 -31.87
C PHE A 86 13.58 2.37 -32.57
N ARG A 87 12.52 3.02 -32.09
CA ARG A 87 11.21 2.99 -32.75
C ARG A 87 11.27 3.60 -34.16
N GLU A 88 11.90 4.78 -34.30
CA GLU A 88 12.11 5.42 -35.60
C GLU A 88 12.90 4.51 -36.56
N MET A 89 13.99 3.91 -36.08
CA MET A 89 14.83 3.03 -36.89
C MET A 89 14.06 1.76 -37.30
N LEU A 90 13.44 1.06 -36.35
CA LEU A 90 12.67 -0.16 -36.62
C LEU A 90 11.49 0.06 -37.56
N SER A 91 10.86 1.25 -37.55
CA SER A 91 9.82 1.62 -38.51
C SER A 91 10.36 2.02 -39.89
N SER A 92 11.64 2.38 -40.01
CA SER A 92 12.22 2.85 -41.28
C SER A 92 12.81 1.74 -42.16
N PHE A 93 13.08 0.55 -41.58
CA PHE A 93 13.68 -0.58 -42.28
C PHE A 93 12.64 -1.67 -42.61
N ASP A 94 12.80 -2.32 -43.76
CA ASP A 94 11.94 -3.42 -44.22
C ASP A 94 12.04 -4.66 -43.32
N GLU A 95 11.04 -5.55 -43.38
CA GLU A 95 10.81 -6.67 -42.45
C GLU A 95 11.99 -7.64 -42.27
N GLU A 96 12.79 -7.85 -43.31
CA GLU A 96 13.85 -8.86 -43.26
C GLU A 96 15.04 -8.41 -42.39
N SER A 97 15.25 -9.12 -41.27
CA SER A 97 16.37 -8.92 -40.35
C SER A 97 16.48 -7.50 -39.76
N ARG A 98 15.33 -6.82 -39.52
CA ARG A 98 15.24 -5.46 -38.91
C ARG A 98 16.20 -5.26 -37.73
N LEU A 99 16.21 -6.20 -36.77
CA LEU A 99 17.06 -6.13 -35.59
C LEU A 99 18.56 -6.09 -35.93
N ALA A 100 19.02 -6.96 -36.82
CA ALA A 100 20.41 -7.05 -37.22
C ALA A 100 20.86 -5.80 -37.99
N VAL A 101 20.03 -5.32 -38.91
CA VAL A 101 20.29 -4.11 -39.71
C VAL A 101 20.37 -2.87 -38.82
N VAL A 102 19.43 -2.71 -37.88
CA VAL A 102 19.43 -1.59 -36.92
C VAL A 102 20.66 -1.66 -36.02
N THR A 103 21.01 -2.84 -35.52
CA THR A 103 22.20 -3.06 -34.69
C THR A 103 23.48 -2.70 -35.44
N GLU A 104 23.63 -3.16 -36.68
CA GLU A 104 24.79 -2.85 -37.52
C GLU A 104 24.87 -1.36 -37.86
N ALA A 105 23.73 -0.71 -38.15
CA ALA A 105 23.66 0.72 -38.40
C ALA A 105 24.05 1.55 -37.16
N LEU A 106 23.65 1.13 -35.96
CA LEU A 106 24.04 1.76 -34.69
C LEU A 106 25.53 1.60 -34.40
N ILE A 107 26.11 0.43 -34.69
CA ILE A 107 27.55 0.18 -34.51
C ILE A 107 28.35 1.02 -35.51
N LYS A 108 27.97 1.04 -36.79
CA LYS A 108 28.69 1.75 -37.86
C LYS A 108 28.54 3.28 -37.77
N ASN A 109 27.39 3.78 -37.36
CA ASN A 109 27.07 5.22 -37.32
C ASN A 109 26.80 5.73 -35.90
N LYS A 110 27.53 5.21 -34.90
CA LYS A 110 27.37 5.52 -33.47
C LYS A 110 27.35 7.02 -33.14
N MET A 111 27.94 7.87 -33.99
CA MET A 111 28.01 9.34 -33.84
C MET A 111 26.91 10.13 -34.58
N LYS A 112 26.29 9.57 -35.62
CA LYS A 112 25.31 10.31 -36.46
C LYS A 112 23.91 10.34 -35.84
N TRP A 113 23.52 9.26 -35.18
CA TRP A 113 22.21 9.11 -34.54
C TRP A 113 22.20 9.48 -33.04
N SER A 114 23.38 9.75 -32.48
CA SER A 114 23.60 10.08 -31.06
C SER A 114 23.76 11.57 -30.76
N ARG A 115 23.70 12.46 -31.76
CA ARG A 115 23.79 13.92 -31.55
C ARG A 115 22.56 14.45 -30.80
N GLY A 116 22.60 14.37 -29.47
CA GLY A 116 21.63 14.99 -28.54
C GLY A 116 20.61 14.05 -27.90
N ARG A 117 20.59 12.76 -28.26
CA ARG A 117 19.60 11.75 -27.78
C ARG A 117 20.21 10.64 -26.91
N TYR A 118 21.35 10.91 -26.27
CA TYR A 118 21.87 10.06 -25.20
C TYR A 118 21.08 10.36 -23.92
N LYS A 119 20.69 9.33 -23.16
CA LYS A 119 20.25 9.55 -21.78
C LYS A 119 21.43 10.19 -21.03
N VAL A 120 21.26 11.41 -20.54
CA VAL A 120 22.28 12.03 -19.69
C VAL A 120 22.27 11.25 -18.38
N LEU A 121 23.24 10.36 -18.19
CA LEU A 121 23.50 9.70 -16.90
C LEU A 121 23.94 10.78 -15.90
N GLY A 122 22.97 11.46 -15.30
CA GLY A 122 23.22 12.56 -14.38
C GLY A 122 21.92 13.14 -13.85
N LYS A 123 21.41 12.54 -12.76
CA LYS A 123 20.21 12.92 -11.98
C LYS A 123 18.85 12.50 -12.55
N GLU A 124 18.60 11.20 -12.64
CA GLU A 124 17.32 10.65 -12.14
C GLU A 124 17.65 9.38 -11.35
N THR A 125 16.87 9.15 -10.30
CA THR A 125 17.12 8.24 -9.18
C THR A 125 17.73 6.90 -9.56
N ALA A 126 18.88 6.58 -8.95
CA ALA A 126 19.48 5.25 -8.97
C ALA A 126 18.57 4.26 -8.21
N GLN A 127 17.57 3.72 -8.91
CA GLN A 127 17.08 2.38 -8.60
C GLN A 127 18.09 1.40 -9.18
N LYS A 128 18.81 0.71 -8.29
CA LYS A 128 19.62 -0.46 -8.65
C LYS A 128 18.69 -1.50 -9.32
N PRO A 129 19.06 -2.08 -10.46
CA PRO A 129 18.37 -3.25 -10.97
C PRO A 129 18.69 -4.44 -10.05
N SER A 130 17.65 -5.14 -9.61
CA SER A 130 17.78 -6.48 -9.07
C SER A 130 18.18 -7.43 -10.20
N GLU A 131 19.31 -8.12 -10.04
CA GLU A 131 19.73 -9.23 -10.90
C GLU A 131 18.67 -10.34 -10.81
N ASP A 132 17.74 -10.42 -11.78
CA ASP A 132 17.16 -11.67 -12.33
C ASP A 132 15.92 -11.50 -13.23
N THR A 133 15.50 -10.27 -13.58
CA THR A 133 14.40 -10.08 -14.54
C THR A 133 14.91 -9.37 -15.78
N VAL A 134 14.81 -10.01 -16.95
CA VAL A 134 14.91 -9.34 -18.26
C VAL A 134 14.06 -8.08 -18.17
N GLU A 135 14.68 -6.90 -18.25
CA GLU A 135 14.01 -5.63 -18.00
C GLU A 135 12.94 -5.43 -19.09
N VAL A 136 11.72 -5.82 -18.76
CA VAL A 136 10.57 -5.77 -19.66
C VAL A 136 10.27 -4.30 -19.91
N LEU A 137 10.54 -3.82 -21.13
CA LEU A 137 10.24 -2.45 -21.52
C LEU A 137 8.80 -2.06 -21.09
N PRO A 138 8.62 -0.88 -20.47
CA PRO A 138 7.31 -0.38 -20.08
C PRO A 138 6.33 -0.43 -21.25
N LYS A 139 5.07 -0.80 -20.99
CA LYS A 139 4.05 -0.94 -22.05
C LYS A 139 3.88 0.35 -22.85
N GLU A 140 4.07 1.50 -22.19
CA GLU A 140 3.97 2.82 -22.79
C GLU A 140 5.06 3.12 -23.82
N GLU A 141 6.17 2.39 -23.80
CA GLU A 141 7.30 2.57 -24.71
C GLU A 141 7.29 1.59 -25.89
N ARG A 142 6.36 0.62 -25.88
CA ARG A 142 6.19 -0.37 -26.96
C ARG A 142 5.49 0.22 -28.18
N PHE A 143 5.62 -0.46 -29.31
CA PHE A 143 4.75 -0.21 -30.45
C PHE A 143 3.30 -0.55 -30.07
N ARG A 144 2.40 0.39 -30.34
CA ARG A 144 0.97 0.26 -30.06
C ARG A 144 0.20 -0.10 -31.33
N THR A 145 -0.89 -0.84 -31.17
CA THR A 145 -1.82 -1.18 -32.25
C THR A 145 -2.47 0.06 -32.85
N ASP A 146 -2.84 0.02 -34.13
CA ASP A 146 -3.53 1.15 -34.76
C ASP A 146 -4.95 1.36 -34.22
N ALA A 147 -5.60 0.28 -33.77
CA ALA A 147 -6.86 0.35 -33.05
C ALA A 147 -6.73 1.17 -31.76
N TYR A 148 -5.69 0.91 -30.96
CA TYR A 148 -5.37 1.69 -29.76
C TYR A 148 -5.09 3.17 -30.10
N LYS A 149 -4.22 3.45 -31.07
CA LYS A 149 -3.92 4.83 -31.49
C LYS A 149 -5.18 5.59 -31.92
N LEU A 150 -6.09 4.92 -32.62
CA LEU A 150 -7.37 5.49 -33.04
C LEU A 150 -8.27 5.78 -31.84
N ALA A 151 -8.40 4.84 -30.90
CA ALA A 151 -9.18 5.00 -29.68
C ALA A 151 -8.66 6.16 -28.83
N VAL A 152 -7.34 6.24 -28.60
CA VAL A 152 -6.69 7.34 -27.87
C VAL A 152 -6.95 8.68 -28.54
N LYS A 153 -6.80 8.75 -29.87
CA LYS A 153 -7.06 9.97 -30.63
C LYS A 153 -8.51 10.43 -30.45
N ASN A 154 -9.47 9.52 -30.55
CA ASN A 154 -10.89 9.82 -30.36
C ASN A 154 -11.19 10.26 -28.91
N ALA A 155 -10.59 9.59 -27.92
CA ALA A 155 -10.68 9.97 -26.51
C ALA A 155 -10.15 11.39 -26.28
N ALA A 156 -8.96 11.71 -26.81
CA ALA A 156 -8.36 13.03 -26.68
C ALA A 156 -9.16 14.13 -27.40
N TYR A 157 -9.72 13.86 -28.59
CA TYR A 157 -10.62 14.82 -29.26
C TYR A 157 -11.91 15.05 -28.49
N ASN A 158 -12.44 14.01 -27.85
CA ASN A 158 -13.66 14.13 -27.06
C ASN A 158 -13.46 14.92 -25.77
N GLU A 159 -12.32 14.74 -25.09
CA GLU A 159 -11.98 15.49 -23.87
C GLU A 159 -11.57 16.94 -24.17
N PHE A 160 -10.72 17.15 -25.19
CA PHE A 160 -10.12 18.45 -25.49
C PHE A 160 -10.71 19.09 -26.75
N LYS A 161 -12.04 19.18 -26.82
CA LYS A 161 -12.78 19.77 -27.97
C LYS A 161 -12.36 21.22 -28.31
N GLY A 162 -11.69 21.92 -27.39
CA GLY A 162 -11.18 23.28 -27.59
C GLY A 162 -9.81 23.39 -28.26
N LEU A 163 -9.09 22.27 -28.48
CA LEU A 163 -7.79 22.24 -29.15
C LEU A 163 -7.93 21.85 -30.62
N SER A 164 -7.01 22.34 -31.45
CA SER A 164 -6.94 21.89 -32.85
C SER A 164 -6.51 20.43 -32.93
N HIS A 165 -7.05 19.71 -33.93
CA HIS A 165 -6.73 18.30 -34.15
C HIS A 165 -5.23 18.07 -34.45
N SER A 166 -4.55 19.05 -35.04
CA SER A 166 -3.10 19.00 -35.30
C SER A 166 -2.29 19.06 -34.01
N THR A 167 -2.65 19.96 -33.09
CA THR A 167 -1.98 20.07 -31.78
C THR A 167 -2.16 18.78 -30.98
N VAL A 168 -3.38 18.23 -30.94
CA VAL A 168 -3.63 16.97 -30.23
C VAL A 168 -2.81 15.82 -30.84
N LYS A 169 -2.77 15.69 -32.17
CA LYS A 169 -1.95 14.66 -32.84
C LYS A 169 -0.45 14.82 -32.54
N ALA A 170 0.07 16.04 -32.54
CA ALA A 170 1.47 16.31 -32.25
C ALA A 170 1.85 15.86 -30.83
N VAL A 171 1.04 16.24 -29.83
CA VAL A 171 1.28 15.86 -28.43
C VAL A 171 1.13 14.35 -28.22
N LEU A 172 0.14 13.71 -28.86
CA LEU A 172 0.01 12.26 -28.80
C LEU A 172 1.23 11.55 -29.42
N ALA A 173 1.76 12.03 -30.54
CA ALA A 173 2.95 11.46 -31.16
C ALA A 173 4.21 11.60 -30.28
N GLU A 174 4.36 12.73 -29.60
CA GLU A 174 5.46 12.98 -28.65
C GLU A 174 5.47 11.98 -27.48
N HIS A 175 4.30 11.54 -27.03
CA HIS A 175 4.15 10.61 -25.92
C HIS A 175 3.82 9.17 -26.36
N ASN A 176 4.24 8.76 -27.57
CA ASN A 176 4.01 7.40 -28.11
C ASN A 176 2.53 6.95 -28.05
N HIS A 177 1.62 7.88 -28.33
CA HIS A 177 0.17 7.69 -28.21
C HIS A 177 -0.32 7.26 -26.82
N SER A 178 0.46 7.40 -25.76
CA SER A 178 0.00 7.18 -24.39
C SER A 178 -0.96 8.31 -23.98
N PHE A 179 -2.23 7.97 -23.80
CA PHE A 179 -3.24 8.94 -23.39
C PHE A 179 -2.90 9.57 -22.03
N ILE A 180 -2.56 8.72 -21.05
CA ILE A 180 -2.29 9.14 -19.67
C ILE A 180 -1.09 10.11 -19.60
N ARG A 181 -0.02 9.84 -20.35
CA ARG A 181 1.17 10.72 -20.38
C ARG A 181 0.93 12.02 -21.15
N ALA A 182 0.14 11.98 -22.23
CA ALA A 182 -0.18 13.15 -23.04
C ALA A 182 -1.20 14.10 -22.37
N ARG A 183 -2.08 13.55 -21.53
CA ARG A 183 -3.21 14.28 -20.93
C ARG A 183 -2.82 15.55 -20.16
N PRO A 184 -1.78 15.58 -19.30
CA PRO A 184 -1.36 16.79 -18.59
C PRO A 184 -0.92 17.91 -19.55
N THR A 185 -0.17 17.57 -20.60
CA THR A 185 0.27 18.53 -21.63
C THR A 185 -0.94 19.08 -22.40
N LEU A 186 -1.85 18.21 -22.81
CA LEU A 186 -3.10 18.61 -23.47
C LEU A 186 -3.97 19.50 -22.57
N ALA A 187 -4.11 19.15 -21.28
CA ALA A 187 -4.86 19.94 -20.31
C ALA A 187 -4.23 21.34 -20.10
N ALA A 188 -2.91 21.42 -20.01
CA ALA A 188 -2.19 22.69 -19.89
C ALA A 188 -2.35 23.58 -21.14
N LEU A 189 -2.31 22.99 -22.34
CA LEU A 189 -2.57 23.71 -23.59
C LEU A 189 -4.03 24.14 -23.71
N HIS A 190 -4.96 23.28 -23.30
CA HIS A 190 -6.39 23.57 -23.31
C HIS A 190 -6.74 24.72 -22.37
N ALA A 191 -6.16 24.75 -21.17
CA ALA A 191 -6.34 25.83 -20.20
C ALA A 191 -5.78 27.19 -20.68
N LYS A 192 -4.72 27.19 -21.50
CA LYS A 192 -4.11 28.40 -22.07
C LYS A 192 -4.82 28.92 -23.33
N SER A 193 -5.72 28.14 -23.92
CA SER A 193 -6.47 28.55 -25.10
C SER A 193 -7.54 29.58 -24.70
N TRP A 194 -7.31 30.85 -25.05
CA TRP A 194 -8.16 32.01 -24.74
C TRP A 194 -9.66 31.85 -25.08
N ARG A 195 -10.01 30.88 -25.93
CA ARG A 195 -11.40 30.54 -26.27
C ARG A 195 -12.22 29.97 -25.11
N PHE A 196 -11.58 29.49 -24.03
CA PHE A 196 -12.29 29.06 -22.81
C PHE A 196 -12.58 30.21 -21.81
N SER A 197 -11.81 31.30 -21.85
CA SER A 197 -12.02 32.45 -20.96
C SER A 197 -13.30 33.23 -21.29
N ILE A 198 -13.82 33.13 -22.52
CA ILE A 198 -15.03 33.86 -22.94
C ILE A 198 -16.30 33.03 -22.68
N THR A 199 -16.23 31.69 -22.76
CA THR A 199 -17.38 30.80 -22.51
C THR A 199 -17.61 30.52 -21.02
N ALA A 200 -16.56 30.58 -20.19
CA ALA A 200 -16.67 30.45 -18.73
C ALA A 200 -17.46 31.59 -18.06
N ILE A 201 -17.57 32.76 -18.71
CA ILE A 201 -18.34 33.91 -18.22
C ILE A 201 -19.86 33.70 -18.40
N PHE A 202 -20.29 32.92 -19.39
CA PHE A 202 -21.71 32.69 -19.71
C PHE A 202 -22.28 31.37 -19.19
N SER A 203 -21.46 30.47 -18.65
CA SER A 203 -21.92 29.19 -18.08
C SER A 203 -21.64 29.12 -16.58
N ARG A 204 -22.66 29.36 -15.75
CA ARG A 204 -22.63 29.18 -14.28
C ARG A 204 -22.63 27.69 -13.87
N LYS A 205 -21.73 26.89 -14.45
CA LYS A 205 -21.34 25.61 -13.88
C LYS A 205 -19.84 25.70 -13.60
N LYS A 206 -19.47 25.74 -12.32
CA LYS A 206 -18.09 25.55 -11.88
C LYS A 206 -17.62 24.23 -12.49
N ALA A 207 -16.78 24.28 -13.52
CA ALA A 207 -16.09 23.11 -14.02
C ALA A 207 -15.19 22.63 -12.89
N ASN A 208 -15.58 21.54 -12.23
CA ASN A 208 -14.71 20.87 -11.29
C ASN A 208 -13.60 20.22 -12.12
N PRO A 209 -12.31 20.57 -11.94
CA PRO A 209 -11.21 19.96 -12.69
C PRO A 209 -11.12 18.43 -12.51
N GLU A 210 -11.83 17.89 -11.51
CA GLU A 210 -11.94 16.45 -11.23
C GLU A 210 -13.05 15.73 -12.03
N GLN A 211 -13.86 16.44 -12.82
CA GLN A 211 -14.85 15.80 -13.70
C GLN A 211 -14.17 15.27 -14.96
N ASN A 212 -13.43 14.17 -14.79
CA ASN A 212 -12.94 13.35 -15.89
C ASN A 212 -14.16 12.91 -16.73
N GLN A 213 -14.21 13.28 -18.01
CA GLN A 213 -15.34 12.96 -18.90
C GLN A 213 -15.60 11.45 -19.02
N PHE A 214 -14.59 10.64 -18.75
CA PHE A 214 -14.67 9.18 -18.78
C PHE A 214 -15.28 8.57 -17.51
N ILE A 215 -15.40 9.33 -16.42
CA ILE A 215 -16.00 8.84 -15.17
C ILE A 215 -17.47 9.23 -15.12
N VAL A 216 -18.33 8.23 -14.98
CA VAL A 216 -19.75 8.36 -14.68
C VAL A 216 -20.00 7.80 -13.29
N TRP A 217 -20.77 8.51 -12.47
CA TRP A 217 -21.13 8.05 -11.12
C TRP A 217 -22.49 7.35 -11.20
N HIS A 218 -22.53 6.06 -10.91
CA HIS A 218 -23.78 5.30 -10.88
C HIS A 218 -24.20 5.01 -9.43
N SER A 219 -25.49 5.11 -9.15
CA SER A 219 -26.07 4.67 -7.88
C SER A 219 -26.36 3.17 -7.96
N THR A 220 -25.93 2.41 -6.97
CA THR A 220 -26.20 0.97 -6.86
C THR A 220 -27.63 0.66 -6.36
N GLY A 221 -28.40 1.70 -6.01
CA GLY A 221 -29.74 1.55 -5.42
C GLY A 221 -29.73 1.19 -3.93
N LEU A 222 -28.60 0.77 -3.37
CA LEU A 222 -28.40 0.48 -1.94
C LEU A 222 -27.78 1.67 -1.18
N GLY A 223 -27.89 2.88 -1.73
CA GLY A 223 -27.33 4.10 -1.14
C GLY A 223 -25.85 4.32 -1.40
N SER A 224 -25.16 3.42 -2.10
CA SER A 224 -23.77 3.64 -2.54
C SER A 224 -23.69 4.17 -3.97
N ILE A 225 -22.75 5.08 -4.21
CA ILE A 225 -22.47 5.65 -5.53
C ILE A 225 -21.06 5.23 -5.90
N ILE A 226 -20.91 4.50 -7.01
CA ILE A 226 -19.63 3.93 -7.43
C ILE A 226 -19.17 4.62 -8.71
N PRO A 227 -17.86 4.96 -8.84
CA PRO A 227 -17.30 5.47 -10.07
C PRO A 227 -17.24 4.37 -11.13
N THR A 228 -17.74 4.67 -12.32
CA THR A 228 -17.73 3.79 -13.50
C THR A 228 -17.02 4.47 -14.65
N LEU A 229 -16.19 3.72 -15.37
CA LEU A 229 -15.55 4.17 -16.59
C LEU A 229 -16.49 3.97 -17.78
N LYS A 230 -16.64 4.97 -18.63
CA LYS A 230 -17.25 4.79 -19.95
C LYS A 230 -16.23 4.15 -20.90
N SER A 231 -16.59 3.02 -21.50
CA SER A 231 -15.74 2.31 -22.46
C SER A 231 -15.37 3.20 -23.66
N SER A 232 -14.11 3.15 -24.04
CA SER A 232 -13.52 3.79 -25.21
C SER A 232 -13.65 2.93 -26.48
N GLY A 233 -14.09 1.66 -26.34
CA GLY A 233 -14.15 0.67 -27.42
C GLY A 233 -12.79 0.02 -27.72
N CYS A 234 -11.77 0.23 -26.88
CA CYS A 234 -10.48 -0.44 -26.96
C CYS A 234 -10.11 -0.95 -25.57
N VAL A 235 -9.97 -2.28 -25.45
CA VAL A 235 -9.69 -2.98 -24.17
C VAL A 235 -8.41 -2.47 -23.52
N GLU A 236 -7.36 -2.28 -24.31
CA GLU A 236 -6.06 -1.79 -23.84
C GLU A 236 -6.18 -0.38 -23.23
N LEU A 237 -6.88 0.53 -23.90
CA LEU A 237 -7.10 1.88 -23.39
C LEU A 237 -8.06 1.88 -22.19
N ASP A 238 -9.11 1.07 -22.20
CA ASP A 238 -10.06 0.95 -21.09
C ASP A 238 -9.39 0.46 -19.81
N ARG A 239 -8.47 -0.50 -19.93
CA ARG A 239 -7.64 -0.95 -18.80
C ARG A 239 -6.72 0.15 -18.28
N GLU A 240 -6.04 0.89 -19.15
CA GLU A 240 -5.19 2.03 -18.75
C GLU A 240 -5.99 3.14 -18.05
N LEU A 241 -7.17 3.48 -18.57
CA LEU A 241 -8.08 4.45 -17.98
C LEU A 241 -8.65 3.98 -16.64
N PHE A 242 -9.01 2.70 -16.53
CA PHE A 242 -9.54 2.10 -15.31
C PHE A 242 -8.51 2.13 -14.19
N GLU A 243 -7.29 1.66 -14.47
CA GLU A 243 -6.17 1.65 -13.52
C GLU A 243 -5.78 3.07 -13.08
N SER A 244 -5.79 4.03 -14.00
CA SER A 244 -5.37 5.41 -13.70
C SER A 244 -6.43 6.22 -12.96
N PHE A 245 -7.72 5.98 -13.22
CA PHE A 245 -8.80 6.85 -12.74
C PHE A 245 -9.79 6.18 -11.78
N ILE A 246 -10.17 4.93 -12.01
CA ILE A 246 -11.19 4.25 -11.19
C ILE A 246 -10.55 3.58 -9.98
N LYS A 247 -9.47 2.82 -10.19
CA LYS A 247 -8.81 2.07 -9.11
C LYS A 247 -8.34 2.96 -7.95
N PRO A 248 -7.71 4.14 -8.16
CA PRO A 248 -7.31 5.00 -7.04
C PRO A 248 -8.51 5.53 -6.24
N LEU A 249 -9.64 5.78 -6.89
CA LEU A 249 -10.88 6.19 -6.22
C LEU A 249 -11.47 5.04 -5.41
N GLN A 250 -11.47 3.81 -5.95
CA GLN A 250 -11.91 2.61 -5.24
C GLN A 250 -11.05 2.33 -4.01
N VAL A 251 -9.72 2.36 -4.14
CA VAL A 251 -8.79 2.17 -3.03
C VAL A 251 -9.03 3.21 -1.94
N ARG A 252 -9.18 4.49 -2.31
CA ARG A 252 -9.49 5.55 -1.35
C ARG A 252 -10.83 5.32 -0.65
N SER A 253 -11.87 5.01 -1.41
CA SER A 253 -13.21 4.75 -0.86
C SER A 253 -13.22 3.53 0.07
N GLN A 254 -12.48 2.47 -0.27
CA GLN A 254 -12.35 1.28 0.58
C GLN A 254 -11.58 1.61 1.86
N ALA A 255 -10.47 2.34 1.77
CA ALA A 255 -9.71 2.77 2.94
C ALA A 255 -10.56 3.63 3.90
N GLU A 256 -11.35 4.57 3.35
CA GLU A 256 -12.29 5.37 4.14
C GLU A 256 -13.40 4.53 4.76
N GLN A 257 -13.89 3.49 4.07
CA GLN A 257 -14.91 2.60 4.60
C GLN A 257 -14.35 1.73 5.73
N ILE A 258 -13.17 1.15 5.56
CA ILE A 258 -12.49 0.35 6.59
C ILE A 258 -12.26 1.17 7.87
N GLU A 259 -11.85 2.44 7.74
CA GLU A 259 -11.66 3.33 8.90
C GLU A 259 -12.98 3.59 9.64
N LYS A 260 -14.08 3.83 8.90
CA LYS A 260 -15.42 4.04 9.50
C LYS A 260 -15.94 2.78 10.17
N ASP A 261 -15.82 1.64 9.50
CA ASP A 261 -16.25 0.34 10.01
C ASP A 261 -15.46 -0.03 11.27
N HIS A 262 -14.15 0.23 11.29
CA HIS A 262 -13.31 0.03 12.46
C HIS A 262 -13.71 0.94 13.62
N THR A 263 -13.96 2.24 13.37
CA THR A 263 -14.42 3.18 14.40
C THR A 263 -15.75 2.73 15.00
N LEU A 264 -16.72 2.38 14.15
CA LEU A 264 -18.02 1.87 14.58
C LEU A 264 -17.89 0.56 15.38
N ALA A 265 -17.00 -0.35 14.96
CA ALA A 265 -16.75 -1.59 15.68
C ALA A 265 -16.18 -1.35 17.09
N LEU A 266 -15.29 -0.38 17.25
CA LEU A 266 -14.77 0.01 18.57
C LEU A 266 -15.85 0.62 19.46
N GLU A 267 -16.69 1.50 18.91
CA GLU A 267 -17.82 2.09 19.63
C GLU A 267 -18.79 1.01 20.11
N LEU A 268 -19.22 0.12 19.20
CA LEU A 268 -20.12 -0.99 19.54
C LEU A 268 -19.50 -1.97 20.55
N ASN A 269 -18.21 -2.28 20.42
CA ASN A 269 -17.52 -3.15 21.38
C ASN A 269 -17.52 -2.52 22.79
N THR A 270 -17.28 -1.22 22.87
CA THR A 270 -17.26 -0.49 24.13
C THR A 270 -18.65 -0.43 24.76
N GLU A 271 -19.68 -0.07 23.98
CA GLU A 271 -21.07 -0.02 24.46
C GLU A 271 -21.56 -1.39 24.98
N GLN A 272 -21.25 -2.47 24.24
CA GLN A 272 -21.63 -3.83 24.65
C GLN A 272 -20.88 -4.30 25.89
N ALA A 273 -19.59 -3.96 26.01
CA ALA A 273 -18.81 -4.27 27.20
C ALA A 273 -19.31 -3.50 28.43
N GLU A 274 -19.73 -2.25 28.27
CA GLU A 274 -20.37 -1.46 29.33
C GLU A 274 -21.69 -2.09 29.78
N GLU A 275 -22.58 -2.44 28.84
CA GLU A 275 -23.87 -3.07 29.16
C GLU A 275 -23.70 -4.44 29.85
N ALA A 276 -22.67 -5.19 29.49
CA ALA A 276 -22.34 -6.49 30.07
C ALA A 276 -21.50 -6.42 31.35
N GLU A 277 -21.17 -5.23 31.85
CA GLU A 277 -20.24 -5.02 32.99
C GLU A 277 -18.88 -5.73 32.78
N ALA A 278 -18.42 -5.78 31.53
CA ALA A 278 -17.23 -6.51 31.08
C ALA A 278 -16.04 -5.58 30.74
N LEU A 279 -16.02 -4.38 31.32
CA LEU A 279 -14.84 -3.51 31.28
C LEU A 279 -13.82 -3.94 32.34
N HIS A 280 -12.55 -3.76 32.01
CA HIS A 280 -11.44 -4.15 32.87
C HIS A 280 -10.49 -2.97 33.09
N ASP A 281 -10.00 -2.83 34.32
CA ASP A 281 -9.14 -1.72 34.68
C ASP A 281 -7.68 -1.96 34.27
N CYS A 282 -7.09 -0.97 33.63
CA CYS A 282 -5.66 -0.92 33.40
C CYS A 282 -4.93 -0.72 34.73
N GLU A 283 -4.00 -1.61 35.08
CA GLU A 283 -3.23 -1.49 36.32
C GLU A 283 -2.21 -0.35 36.30
N CYS A 284 -1.90 0.21 35.12
CA CYS A 284 -1.01 1.36 34.99
C CYS A 284 -1.71 2.71 35.19
N CYS A 285 -2.89 2.91 34.61
CA CYS A 285 -3.60 4.20 34.60
C CYS A 285 -4.98 4.18 35.24
N TYR A 286 -5.44 3.01 35.72
CA TYR A 286 -6.75 2.78 36.33
C TYR A 286 -7.94 3.23 35.47
N THR A 287 -7.73 3.31 34.15
CA THR A 287 -8.80 3.57 33.19
C THR A 287 -9.38 2.23 32.76
N SER A 288 -10.70 2.11 32.85
CA SER A 288 -11.43 0.93 32.38
C SER A 288 -11.42 0.89 30.86
N SER A 289 -11.22 -0.29 30.29
CA SER A 289 -11.16 -0.51 28.84
C SER A 289 -11.71 -1.89 28.49
N THR A 290 -12.03 -2.12 27.23
CA THR A 290 -12.44 -3.43 26.73
C THR A 290 -11.27 -4.42 26.77
N PHE A 291 -11.57 -5.72 26.83
CA PHE A 291 -10.55 -6.75 26.88
C PHE A 291 -9.62 -6.73 25.66
N GLU A 292 -10.14 -6.40 24.47
CA GLU A 292 -9.40 -6.32 23.22
C GLU A 292 -8.32 -5.22 23.20
N GLU A 293 -8.48 -4.20 24.04
CA GLU A 293 -7.55 -3.07 24.19
C GLU A 293 -6.60 -3.23 25.39
N LEU A 294 -6.55 -4.41 25.99
CA LEU A 294 -5.65 -4.76 27.09
C LEU A 294 -4.60 -5.79 26.67
N SER A 295 -3.46 -5.73 27.35
CA SER A 295 -2.42 -6.74 27.29
C SER A 295 -2.09 -7.23 28.69
N ALA A 296 -1.82 -8.52 28.84
CA ALA A 296 -1.22 -9.06 30.05
C ALA A 296 0.31 -9.08 29.93
N CYS A 297 1.03 -8.83 31.03
CA CYS A 297 2.45 -9.15 31.11
C CYS A 297 2.67 -10.67 31.27
N ASN A 298 3.87 -11.14 30.93
CA ASN A 298 4.19 -12.58 30.93
C ASN A 298 4.50 -13.20 32.31
N ASP A 299 4.55 -12.40 33.39
CA ASP A 299 5.05 -12.85 34.70
C ASP A 299 4.05 -12.55 35.84
N GLY A 300 3.54 -11.32 35.93
CA GLY A 300 2.66 -10.88 37.02
C GLY A 300 1.17 -10.90 36.74
N ALA A 301 0.73 -11.40 35.57
CA ALA A 301 -0.66 -11.33 35.10
C ALA A 301 -1.27 -9.90 35.10
N HIS A 302 -0.41 -8.87 35.10
CA HIS A 302 -0.85 -7.48 35.14
C HIS A 302 -1.46 -7.04 33.81
N PHE A 303 -2.67 -6.46 33.87
CA PHE A 303 -3.35 -5.92 32.70
C PHE A 303 -2.96 -4.46 32.44
N VAL A 304 -2.50 -4.18 31.22
CA VAL A 304 -2.04 -2.87 30.78
C VAL A 304 -2.72 -2.51 29.47
N CYS A 305 -3.35 -1.33 29.40
CA CYS A 305 -4.04 -0.90 28.18
C CYS A 305 -3.10 -0.50 27.06
N PHE A 306 -3.60 -0.61 25.84
CA PHE A 306 -2.87 -0.25 24.63
C PHE A 306 -2.47 1.23 24.61
N GLN A 307 -3.19 2.11 25.33
CA GLN A 307 -2.80 3.51 25.45
C GLN A 307 -1.51 3.68 26.26
N CYS A 308 -1.38 2.99 27.40
CA CYS A 308 -0.16 2.99 28.20
C CYS A 308 1.03 2.39 27.43
N ILE A 309 0.80 1.30 26.68
CA ILE A 309 1.81 0.68 25.81
C ILE A 309 2.28 1.67 24.74
N ARG A 310 1.35 2.33 24.03
CA ARG A 310 1.66 3.34 23.00
C ARG A 310 2.49 4.49 23.58
N HIS A 311 2.10 5.01 24.73
CA HIS A 311 2.84 6.08 25.40
C HIS A 311 4.24 5.64 25.81
N ALA A 312 4.38 4.48 26.45
CA ALA A 312 5.68 3.95 26.88
C ALA A 312 6.62 3.67 25.70
N ALA A 313 6.10 3.12 24.60
CA ALA A 313 6.86 2.90 23.37
C ALA A 313 7.33 4.23 22.74
N LYS A 314 6.44 5.23 22.65
CA LYS A 314 6.81 6.55 22.14
C LYS A 314 7.84 7.24 23.03
N GLU A 315 7.70 7.16 24.35
CA GLU A 315 8.66 7.70 25.30
C GLU A 315 10.02 6.98 25.20
N ALA A 316 10.02 5.68 24.95
CA ALA A 316 11.26 4.92 24.75
C ALA A 316 11.99 5.35 23.46
N VAL A 317 11.25 5.52 22.36
CA VAL A 317 11.82 5.86 21.06
C VAL A 317 12.28 7.33 21.01
N PHE A 318 11.42 8.26 21.42
CA PHE A 318 11.59 9.69 21.23
C PHE A 318 12.02 10.46 22.48
N GLY A 319 11.83 9.87 23.66
CA GLY A 319 12.14 10.47 24.94
C GLY A 319 13.33 9.79 25.63
N GLN A 320 13.30 9.87 26.96
CA GLN A 320 14.31 9.28 27.84
C GLN A 320 13.84 7.94 28.44
N GLY A 321 12.74 7.39 27.93
CA GLY A 321 12.12 6.17 28.48
C GLY A 321 12.81 4.87 28.10
N TRP A 322 13.86 4.88 27.27
CA TRP A 322 14.47 3.65 26.72
C TRP A 322 14.95 2.68 27.81
N ALA A 323 15.80 3.16 28.72
CA ALA A 323 16.38 2.32 29.78
C ALA A 323 15.33 1.83 30.80
N ARG A 324 14.25 2.60 30.98
CA ARG A 324 13.18 2.30 31.93
C ARG A 324 12.16 1.33 31.36
N ASN A 325 11.70 1.58 30.14
CA ASN A 325 10.53 0.92 29.58
C ASN A 325 10.89 -0.28 28.69
N VAL A 326 12.15 -0.45 28.25
CA VAL A 326 12.53 -1.49 27.28
C VAL A 326 13.38 -2.58 27.93
N ASP A 327 13.05 -3.82 27.62
CA ASP A 327 13.91 -4.97 27.82
C ASP A 327 14.64 -5.31 26.51
N SER A 328 15.94 -5.01 26.45
CA SER A 328 16.77 -5.24 25.27
C SER A 328 17.01 -6.72 24.97
N GLN A 329 16.86 -7.62 25.95
CA GLN A 329 17.06 -9.05 25.72
C GLN A 329 15.83 -9.66 25.04
N LEU A 330 14.64 -9.27 25.48
CA LEU A 330 13.38 -9.73 24.91
C LEU A 330 12.89 -8.88 23.74
N GLY A 331 13.49 -7.70 23.53
CA GLY A 331 13.13 -6.79 22.45
C GLY A 331 11.72 -6.20 22.60
N SER A 332 11.24 -6.02 23.84
CA SER A 332 9.88 -5.58 24.12
C SER A 332 9.82 -4.62 25.31
N LEU A 333 8.62 -4.14 25.64
CA LEU A 333 8.42 -3.28 26.80
C LEU A 333 8.37 -4.07 28.11
N ARG A 334 9.01 -3.55 29.16
CA ARG A 334 8.82 -4.02 30.53
C ARG A 334 7.38 -3.78 30.98
N CYS A 335 6.94 -4.55 31.97
CA CYS A 335 5.64 -4.34 32.60
C CYS A 335 5.51 -2.89 33.10
N LEU A 336 4.38 -2.25 32.78
CA LEU A 336 4.12 -0.85 33.12
C LEU A 336 3.32 -0.69 34.42
N ALA A 337 2.83 -1.80 35.00
CA ALA A 337 2.05 -1.78 36.23
C ALA A 337 2.92 -1.34 37.43
N PRO A 338 2.49 -0.36 38.23
CA PRO A 338 3.17 0.11 39.43
C PRO A 338 2.77 -0.79 40.61
N VAL A 339 3.32 -2.00 40.70
CA VAL A 339 3.02 -2.92 41.82
C VAL A 339 4.09 -2.82 42.90
N THR A 340 3.70 -3.09 44.15
CA THR A 340 4.51 -3.05 45.37
C THR A 340 5.71 -4.01 45.37
N ASP A 341 5.69 -5.01 44.48
CA ASP A 341 6.82 -5.86 44.13
C ASP A 341 7.27 -5.52 42.71
N GLU A 342 8.58 -5.36 42.49
CA GLU A 342 9.13 -5.05 41.16
C GLU A 342 8.79 -6.18 40.18
N CYS A 343 7.78 -5.96 39.32
CA CYS A 343 7.46 -6.92 38.26
C CYS A 343 8.59 -6.95 37.24
N HIS A 344 9.21 -8.11 37.06
CA HIS A 344 10.28 -8.31 36.09
C HIS A 344 9.75 -8.76 34.72
N GLY A 345 8.43 -8.88 34.59
CA GLY A 345 7.76 -9.28 33.36
C GLY A 345 7.85 -8.24 32.24
N CYS A 346 7.51 -8.69 31.04
CA CYS A 346 7.43 -7.89 29.83
C CYS A 346 6.07 -8.06 29.16
N ILE A 347 5.67 -7.03 28.43
CA ILE A 347 4.54 -7.08 27.51
C ILE A 347 4.96 -7.87 26.27
N PRO A 348 4.19 -8.87 25.81
CA PRO A 348 4.51 -9.61 24.58
C PRO A 348 4.67 -8.69 23.37
N GLN A 349 5.72 -8.91 22.56
CA GLN A 349 6.04 -8.05 21.42
C GLN A 349 4.89 -7.94 20.41
N GLU A 350 4.15 -9.02 20.18
CA GLU A 350 2.96 -9.02 19.33
C GLU A 350 1.90 -8.03 19.81
N LEU A 351 1.68 -7.93 21.13
CA LEU A 351 0.71 -7.00 21.71
C LEU A 351 1.23 -5.56 21.71
N VAL A 352 2.55 -5.36 21.85
CA VAL A 352 3.18 -4.04 21.63
C VAL A 352 2.99 -3.59 20.18
N ASN A 353 3.25 -4.46 19.22
CA ASN A 353 3.07 -4.18 17.79
C ASN A 353 1.60 -3.89 17.47
N ARG A 354 0.66 -4.70 17.99
CA ARG A 354 -0.78 -4.49 17.80
C ARG A 354 -1.23 -3.13 18.34
N ALA A 355 -0.84 -2.79 19.56
CA ALA A 355 -1.16 -1.50 20.18
C ALA A 355 -0.62 -0.32 19.35
N LEU A 356 0.58 -0.46 18.77
CA LEU A 356 1.17 0.58 17.92
C LEU A 356 0.51 0.66 16.55
N LEU A 357 0.21 -0.46 15.89
CA LEU A 357 -0.41 -0.50 14.57
C LEU A 357 -1.81 0.12 14.54
N GLY A 358 -2.53 0.09 15.67
CA GLY A 358 -3.82 0.78 15.84
C GLY A 358 -3.74 2.30 15.89
N GLU A 359 -2.54 2.91 15.88
CA GLU A 359 -2.36 4.36 15.95
C GLU A 359 -1.79 4.97 14.67
N LYS A 360 -2.23 6.19 14.35
CA LYS A 360 -1.66 7.00 13.26
C LYS A 360 -0.15 7.20 13.47
N GLY A 361 0.64 6.73 12.51
CA GLY A 361 2.11 6.78 12.58
C GLY A 361 2.75 5.66 13.40
N GLY A 362 1.99 4.67 13.87
CA GLY A 362 2.49 3.54 14.65
C GLY A 362 3.60 2.73 13.95
N VAL A 363 3.50 2.55 12.63
CA VAL A 363 4.51 1.88 11.81
C VAL A 363 5.88 2.56 11.93
N ASP A 364 5.91 3.90 11.96
CA ASP A 364 7.16 4.64 12.16
C ASP A 364 7.73 4.47 13.57
N VAL A 365 6.86 4.38 14.58
CA VAL A 365 7.28 4.10 15.96
C VAL A 365 7.90 2.71 16.05
N ILE A 366 7.25 1.68 15.48
CA ILE A 366 7.75 0.30 15.44
C ILE A 366 9.11 0.27 14.73
N ARG A 367 9.22 0.90 13.56
CA ARG A 367 10.48 0.95 12.81
C ARG A 367 11.61 1.57 13.65
N LYS A 368 11.37 2.74 14.26
CA LYS A 368 12.38 3.41 15.09
C LYS A 368 12.70 2.64 16.38
N PHE A 369 11.71 1.98 16.98
CA PHE A 369 11.92 1.09 18.11
C PHE A 369 12.88 -0.05 17.76
N ASN A 370 12.62 -0.73 16.64
CA ASN A 370 13.48 -1.81 16.13
C ASN A 370 14.87 -1.32 15.74
N GLU A 371 14.98 -0.15 15.10
CA GLU A 371 16.28 0.47 14.78
C GLU A 371 17.11 0.71 16.05
N ARG A 372 16.50 1.30 17.07
CA ARG A 372 17.17 1.60 18.35
C ARG A 372 17.50 0.33 19.14
N LEU A 373 16.64 -0.70 19.07
CA LEU A 373 16.88 -2.01 19.65
C LEU A 373 18.09 -2.69 19.00
N ALA A 374 18.18 -2.62 17.67
CA ALA A 374 19.32 -3.14 16.93
C ALA A 374 20.61 -2.40 17.32
N GLU A 375 20.59 -1.07 17.39
CA GLU A 375 21.74 -0.26 17.82
C GLU A 375 22.20 -0.62 19.25
N ASP A 376 21.27 -0.72 20.20
CA ASP A 376 21.57 -1.09 21.58
C ASP A 376 22.12 -2.52 21.71
N THR A 377 21.56 -3.46 20.95
CA THR A 377 22.04 -4.85 20.91
C THR A 377 23.45 -4.94 20.32
N LEU A 378 23.72 -4.20 19.24
CA LEU A 378 25.05 -4.14 18.62
C LEU A 378 26.09 -3.55 19.58
N LEU A 379 25.76 -2.45 20.26
CA LEU A 379 26.66 -1.84 21.26
C LEU A 379 26.96 -2.81 22.42
N LYS A 380 25.95 -3.52 22.91
CA LYS A 380 26.10 -4.50 24.00
C LYS A 380 26.86 -5.76 23.58
N SER A 381 26.77 -6.15 22.30
CA SER A 381 27.44 -7.35 21.78
C SER A 381 28.97 -7.26 21.78
N GLN A 382 29.54 -6.05 21.87
CA GLN A 382 30.99 -5.78 21.78
C GLN A 382 31.66 -6.39 20.52
N LEU A 383 30.87 -6.70 19.50
CA LEU A 383 31.40 -7.23 18.24
C LEU A 383 32.16 -6.12 17.50
N PRO A 384 33.28 -6.44 16.83
CA PRO A 384 34.02 -5.47 16.03
C PRO A 384 33.17 -5.05 14.82
N LEU A 385 32.54 -3.87 14.90
CA LEU A 385 31.73 -3.31 13.83
C LEU A 385 32.65 -2.68 12.77
N GLN A 386 32.67 -3.26 11.56
CA GLN A 386 33.31 -2.64 10.39
C GLN A 386 32.31 -1.72 9.69
N ALA A 387 32.61 -0.43 9.63
CA ALA A 387 31.77 0.56 8.98
C ALA A 387 31.90 0.48 7.44
N SER A 388 30.77 0.33 6.75
CA SER A 388 30.66 0.56 5.31
C SER A 388 30.36 2.04 5.07
N THR A 389 31.16 2.71 4.25
CA THR A 389 31.08 4.15 3.91
C THR A 389 29.86 4.55 3.06
N ALA A 390 28.78 3.76 3.04
CA ALA A 390 27.57 4.05 2.31
C ALA A 390 26.37 4.23 3.28
N GLY A 391 26.23 5.44 3.82
CA GLY A 391 25.02 5.87 4.54
C GLY A 391 25.25 6.18 6.02
N SER A 392 25.15 7.46 6.37
CA SER A 392 25.35 7.99 7.73
C SER A 392 24.59 7.25 8.82
N ARG A 393 25.33 6.62 9.76
CA ARG A 393 24.98 6.53 11.19
C ARG A 393 26.25 6.32 12.03
N ILE A 394 26.38 7.22 13.00
CA ILE A 394 27.33 7.43 14.13
C ILE A 394 28.63 6.62 14.16
N LEU A 395 29.76 7.33 14.22
CA LEU A 395 30.87 7.01 15.12
C LEU A 395 31.43 8.28 15.79
N HIS A 396 31.40 8.30 17.13
CA HIS A 396 32.27 9.15 17.94
C HIS A 396 33.70 8.61 17.86
N GLY A 397 34.59 9.36 17.22
CA GLY A 397 36.03 9.08 17.18
C GLY A 397 36.72 9.61 18.43
N GLY A 398 37.33 8.70 19.20
CA GLY A 398 38.31 9.05 20.24
C GLY A 398 39.56 9.66 19.60
N THR A 399 40.02 10.77 20.15
CA THR A 399 41.16 11.55 19.69
C THR A 399 42.49 10.88 20.05
N SER A 400 43.23 10.36 19.06
CA SER A 400 44.67 10.12 19.18
C SER A 400 45.44 11.26 18.51
N ARG A 401 46.14 12.04 19.33
CA ARG A 401 47.04 13.15 18.96
C ARG A 401 48.34 12.59 18.33
N PRO A 402 48.94 13.23 17.31
CA PRO A 402 50.21 12.77 16.73
C PRO A 402 51.42 13.41 17.43
N PRO A 403 52.62 12.80 17.43
CA PRO A 403 53.85 13.52 17.67
C PRO A 403 54.61 13.79 16.36
N THR A 404 55.07 15.02 16.22
CA THR A 404 55.97 15.51 15.16
C THR A 404 57.43 15.41 15.57
N HIS A 405 58.25 14.87 14.66
CA HIS A 405 59.68 15.11 14.37
C HIS A 405 60.69 15.43 15.49
N ALA A 406 61.75 14.59 15.58
CA ALA A 406 63.13 15.04 15.79
C ALA A 406 64.13 14.02 15.20
N CYS A 407 65.15 14.53 14.51
CA CYS A 407 66.29 13.81 13.91
C CYS A 407 67.23 13.19 14.96
N ALA A 408 67.84 12.04 14.64
CA ALA A 408 69.29 11.83 14.61
C ALA A 408 69.65 10.33 14.49
N ASP A 409 70.43 10.04 13.45
CA ASP A 409 71.61 9.16 13.41
C ASP A 409 71.60 7.69 13.88
N THR A 410 72.11 6.88 12.94
CA THR A 410 72.98 5.68 13.05
C THR A 410 72.40 4.27 13.20
N ASN A 411 72.72 3.50 12.15
CA ASN A 411 73.29 2.15 12.11
C ASN A 411 72.46 0.89 12.43
N ALA A 412 72.45 0.04 11.39
CA ALA A 412 72.82 -1.38 11.40
C ALA A 412 71.76 -2.43 11.80
N ALA A 413 71.28 -3.11 10.75
CA ALA A 413 71.48 -4.53 10.47
C ALA A 413 70.91 -5.64 11.39
N CYS A 414 70.31 -6.63 10.70
CA CYS A 414 70.17 -8.04 11.09
C CYS A 414 69.26 -8.31 12.31
N ALA A 415 68.65 -9.48 12.55
CA ALA A 415 68.43 -10.76 11.87
C ALA A 415 67.41 -11.48 12.80
N PHE A 416 66.36 -12.12 12.28
CA PHE A 416 66.20 -13.58 12.23
C PHE A 416 65.93 -14.33 13.57
N ASN A 417 65.02 -15.32 13.46
CA ASN A 417 64.60 -16.37 14.41
C ASN A 417 63.64 -15.97 15.55
N ALA A 418 62.39 -16.44 15.59
CA ALA A 418 61.89 -17.83 15.67
C ALA A 418 62.26 -18.55 16.97
N LYS A 419 61.28 -18.80 17.86
CA LYS A 419 60.96 -20.13 18.42
C LYS A 419 59.88 -20.13 19.51
N THR A 420 58.93 -21.04 19.32
CA THR A 420 58.32 -22.01 20.29
C THR A 420 57.50 -21.53 21.49
N THR A 421 56.22 -21.91 21.43
CA THR A 421 55.34 -22.56 22.45
C THR A 421 56.08 -23.39 23.52
N PRO A 422 55.51 -23.67 24.74
CA PRO A 422 54.27 -24.46 24.87
C PRO A 422 53.37 -24.31 26.12
N ALA A 423 52.14 -24.84 25.93
CA ALA A 423 51.33 -25.72 26.79
C ALA A 423 50.75 -25.29 28.17
N SER A 424 49.42 -25.44 28.22
CA SER A 424 48.58 -26.16 29.21
C SER A 424 48.40 -25.64 30.64
N ALA A 425 47.14 -25.42 31.05
CA ALA A 425 46.48 -26.19 32.12
C ALA A 425 45.01 -25.73 32.31
N THR A 426 44.07 -26.69 32.24
CA THR A 426 42.70 -26.63 32.78
C THR A 426 42.69 -27.32 34.15
N PRO A 427 41.79 -26.97 35.09
CA PRO A 427 40.69 -27.89 35.44
C PRO A 427 39.37 -27.15 35.79
N ALA A 428 38.21 -27.57 35.28
CA ALA A 428 37.29 -28.62 35.76
C ALA A 428 36.47 -28.26 37.02
N SER A 429 35.14 -28.13 36.82
CA SER A 429 34.06 -28.03 37.82
C SER A 429 33.84 -29.31 38.62
N PRO A 430 33.06 -29.23 39.72
CA PRO A 430 32.22 -30.35 40.13
C PRO A 430 30.74 -29.96 40.35
N ALA A 431 29.85 -30.92 40.01
CA ALA A 431 28.42 -30.94 40.30
C ALA A 431 28.12 -31.96 41.45
N PRO A 432 26.86 -32.31 41.80
CA PRO A 432 26.28 -32.04 43.12
C PRO A 432 25.94 -33.32 43.93
N LYS A 433 25.44 -33.15 45.18
CA LYS A 433 24.84 -34.22 46.01
C LYS A 433 23.71 -33.71 46.92
N PRO A 434 22.83 -34.60 47.46
CA PRO A 434 21.37 -34.37 47.58
C PRO A 434 20.77 -34.47 49.00
N GLY A 435 19.51 -34.02 49.14
CA GLY A 435 18.48 -34.43 50.14
C GLY A 435 18.62 -33.90 51.57
N PRO A 436 17.54 -33.84 52.40
CA PRO A 436 16.37 -34.73 52.40
C PRO A 436 14.97 -34.09 52.59
N THR A 437 13.97 -34.98 52.50
CA THR A 437 12.51 -34.93 52.66
C THR A 437 11.94 -34.41 53.99
N SER A 438 10.77 -33.75 53.94
CA SER A 438 9.75 -33.82 55.00
C SER A 438 8.33 -33.72 54.45
N THR A 439 7.51 -34.67 54.87
CA THR A 439 6.07 -34.90 54.67
C THR A 439 5.18 -33.96 55.48
N SER A 440 4.06 -33.50 54.92
CA SER A 440 2.81 -33.30 55.66
C SER A 440 1.60 -33.26 54.72
N ALA A 441 0.65 -34.16 54.98
CA ALA A 441 -0.61 -34.33 54.30
C ALA A 441 -1.73 -33.53 54.99
N THR A 442 -2.67 -32.99 54.21
CA THR A 442 -4.03 -32.65 54.68
C THR A 442 -5.01 -32.71 53.51
N ASN A 443 -6.11 -33.44 53.73
CA ASN A 443 -7.18 -33.78 52.78
C ASN A 443 -8.12 -32.60 52.44
N PRO A 444 -8.88 -32.69 51.32
CA PRO A 444 -9.88 -31.70 50.92
C PRO A 444 -11.30 -32.04 51.43
N PRO A 445 -12.24 -31.08 51.51
CA PRO A 445 -13.66 -31.38 51.65
C PRO A 445 -14.42 -31.29 50.32
N SER A 446 -14.92 -32.45 49.90
CA SER A 446 -16.30 -32.75 49.46
C SER A 446 -17.19 -31.67 48.83
N SER A 447 -17.61 -31.94 47.59
CA SER A 447 -18.80 -31.44 46.89
C SER A 447 -20.12 -31.87 47.54
N PRO A 448 -21.24 -31.19 47.20
CA PRO A 448 -22.51 -31.90 47.00
C PRO A 448 -23.20 -31.54 45.67
N SER A 449 -23.51 -32.58 44.91
CA SER A 449 -24.81 -32.89 44.30
C SER A 449 -25.54 -31.86 43.43
N ALA A 450 -25.61 -32.18 42.13
CA ALA A 450 -26.59 -31.70 41.16
C ALA A 450 -28.03 -32.21 41.42
N PRO A 451 -29.03 -31.59 40.79
CA PRO A 451 -30.14 -32.33 40.20
C PRO A 451 -30.26 -32.11 38.68
N LYS A 452 -30.61 -33.20 37.99
CA LYS A 452 -30.92 -33.30 36.57
C LYS A 452 -32.24 -32.60 36.23
N SER A 453 -32.30 -31.89 35.11
CA SER A 453 -33.53 -31.80 34.30
C SER A 453 -33.20 -31.60 32.82
N SER A 454 -33.57 -32.62 32.04
CA SER A 454 -33.76 -32.65 30.59
C SER A 454 -34.73 -31.56 30.12
N SER A 455 -34.54 -30.94 28.94
CA SER A 455 -35.20 -31.31 27.65
C SER A 455 -34.85 -30.26 26.56
N PRO A 456 -35.06 -30.54 25.25
CA PRO A 456 -34.28 -29.96 24.15
C PRO A 456 -34.93 -28.77 23.42
N CYS A 457 -34.09 -28.09 22.63
CA CYS A 457 -34.39 -27.07 21.62
C CYS A 457 -35.43 -27.50 20.57
N PRO A 458 -36.05 -26.52 19.91
CA PRO A 458 -36.04 -26.37 18.46
C PRO A 458 -34.94 -25.43 17.98
#